data_AF-A0A7J3DNL6-F1
#
_entry.id   AF-A0A7J3DNL6-F1
#
_cell.length_a   1.000
_cell.length_b   1.000
_cell.length_c   1.000
_cell.angle_alpha   90.00
_cell.angle_beta   90.00
_cell.angle_gamma   90.00
#
_symmetry.space_group_name_H-M   'P 1'
#
loop_
_entity.id
_entity.type
_entity.pdbx_description
1 polymer ?
#
loop_
_entity_poly.entity_id
_entity_poly.type
_entity_poly.pdbx_seq_one_letter_code
_entity_poly.pdbx_strand_id
1 'polypeptide(L)'
;MYKKSVILSFYSETPIHMGSGQSVSYVDLPVQRERHTSFPVFWSSGIKGVIRDLALRKWNKEKVEVIFGPEDGSDFASCISITDAKILL
;
A
#
# COMPACT_ATOMS: atom_id res chain seq x y z
N MET A 1 -0.95 10.55 -18.35
CA MET A 1 0.05 10.77 -17.27
C MET A 1 -0.56 11.69 -16.21
N TYR A 2 -0.11 11.61 -14.94
CA TYR A 2 -0.80 12.21 -13.78
C TYR A 2 -0.95 13.74 -13.85
N LYS A 3 -2.06 14.27 -13.31
CA LYS A 3 -2.34 15.72 -13.25
C LYS A 3 -1.83 16.39 -11.96
N LYS A 4 -1.74 15.64 -10.87
CA LYS A 4 -1.29 16.10 -9.54
C LYS A 4 -0.54 14.97 -8.84
N SER A 5 0.37 15.33 -7.94
CA SER A 5 1.08 14.42 -7.05
C SER A 5 1.08 14.99 -5.63
N VAL A 6 1.15 14.09 -4.64
CA VAL A 6 1.22 14.43 -3.21
C VAL A 6 2.19 13.45 -2.56
N ILE A 7 2.99 13.94 -1.61
CA ILE A 7 3.85 13.11 -0.78
C ILE A 7 3.09 12.77 0.50
N LEU A 8 3.08 11.49 0.87
CA LEU A 8 2.51 11.03 2.12
C LEU A 8 3.62 10.43 2.99
N SER A 9 3.81 10.99 4.17
CA SER A 9 4.75 10.48 5.17
C SER A 9 4.00 9.68 6.21
N PHE A 10 4.54 8.51 6.57
CA PHE A 10 3.99 7.66 7.62
C PHE A 10 4.86 7.82 8.87
N TYR A 11 4.23 8.16 9.99
CA TYR A 11 4.85 8.12 11.31
C TYR A 11 4.16 7.04 12.13
N SER A 12 4.93 6.07 12.62
CA SER A 12 4.37 4.92 13.34
C SER A 12 4.31 5.21 14.84
N GLU A 13 3.10 5.38 15.37
CA GLU A 13 2.86 5.52 16.82
C GLU A 13 3.04 4.19 17.57
N THR A 14 2.87 3.07 16.87
CA THR A 14 3.03 1.71 17.41
C THR A 14 3.96 0.90 16.50
N PRO A 15 4.57 -0.20 17.00
CA PRO A 15 5.27 -1.14 16.14
C PRO A 15 4.38 -1.62 14.99
N ILE A 16 4.91 -1.61 13.76
CA ILE A 16 4.18 -2.03 12.55
C ILE A 16 4.81 -3.31 11.99
N HIS A 17 3.97 -4.29 11.65
CA HIS A 17 4.37 -5.50 10.93
C HIS A 17 3.75 -5.53 9.52
N MET A 18 4.48 -5.00 8.54
CA MET A 18 4.16 -5.21 7.13
C MET A 18 4.85 -6.49 6.65
N GLY A 19 4.15 -7.63 6.74
CA GLY A 19 4.72 -8.95 6.50
C GLY A 19 5.01 -9.25 5.02
N SER A 20 6.06 -10.01 4.76
CA SER A 20 6.38 -10.55 3.42
C SER A 20 6.04 -12.04 3.25
N GLY A 21 5.25 -12.60 4.18
CA GLY A 21 4.96 -14.03 4.26
C GLY A 21 5.96 -14.78 5.12
N GLN A 22 5.86 -16.11 5.14
CA GLN A 22 6.81 -16.98 5.85
C GLN A 22 8.10 -17.13 5.05
N SER A 23 9.23 -17.20 5.76
CA SER A 23 10.54 -17.44 5.14
C SER A 23 11.27 -18.57 5.85
N VAL A 24 12.04 -19.36 5.09
CA VAL A 24 12.99 -20.32 5.66
C VAL A 24 14.24 -19.55 6.08
N SER A 25 14.13 -18.87 7.22
CA SER A 25 15.18 -18.03 7.80
C SER A 25 15.18 -18.17 9.32
N TYR A 26 16.04 -17.41 10.00
CA TYR A 26 16.04 -17.33 11.46
C TYR A 26 14.77 -16.62 12.00
N VAL A 27 14.14 -15.79 11.18
CA VAL A 27 12.88 -15.12 11.51
C VAL A 27 11.76 -15.77 10.68
N ASP A 28 10.78 -16.36 11.36
CA ASP A 28 9.67 -17.05 10.69
C ASP A 28 8.81 -16.07 9.87
N LEU A 29 8.50 -14.91 10.45
CA LEU A 29 7.64 -13.88 9.88
C LEU A 29 8.41 -12.56 9.72
N PRO A 30 9.22 -12.42 8.67
CA PRO A 30 9.94 -11.18 8.41
C PRO A 30 9.00 -10.08 7.90
N VAL A 31 9.41 -8.83 8.16
CA VAL A 31 8.82 -7.64 7.52
C VAL A 31 9.33 -7.48 6.08
N GLN A 32 8.55 -6.79 5.27
CA GLN A 32 8.87 -6.42 3.89
C GLN A 32 10.15 -5.59 3.84
N ARG A 33 11.05 -5.99 2.92
CA ARG A 33 12.31 -5.31 2.65
C ARG A 33 12.55 -5.20 1.15
N GLU A 34 13.14 -4.08 0.74
CA GLU A 34 13.59 -3.88 -0.64
C GLU A 34 14.80 -4.79 -0.90
N ARG A 35 14.74 -5.63 -1.95
CA ARG A 35 15.69 -6.74 -2.15
C ARG A 35 17.16 -6.31 -2.26
N HIS A 36 17.43 -5.17 -2.90
CA HIS A 36 18.80 -4.75 -3.24
C HIS A 36 19.45 -3.89 -2.14
N THR A 37 18.66 -3.22 -1.30
CA THR A 37 19.14 -2.40 -0.16
C THR A 37 18.94 -3.08 1.19
N SER A 38 18.05 -4.06 1.26
CA SER A 38 17.52 -4.66 2.50
C SER A 38 16.80 -3.67 3.42
N PHE A 39 16.48 -2.46 2.98
CA PHE A 39 15.76 -1.48 3.79
C PHE A 39 14.30 -1.90 4.00
N PRO A 40 13.72 -1.63 5.19
CA PRO A 40 12.29 -1.79 5.40
C PRO A 40 11.50 -0.98 4.37
N VAL A 41 10.48 -1.59 3.79
CA VAL A 41 9.62 -0.96 2.79
C VAL A 41 8.19 -1.38 3.02
N PHE A 42 7.23 -0.48 2.80
CA PHE A 42 5.83 -0.86 2.69
C PHE A 42 5.46 -0.90 1.22
N TRP A 43 5.11 -2.09 0.71
CA TRP A 43 4.67 -2.21 -0.67
C TRP A 43 3.36 -1.42 -0.89
N SER A 44 3.33 -0.69 -1.99
CA SER A 44 2.21 0.15 -2.43
C SER A 44 0.88 -0.59 -2.50
N SER A 45 0.89 -1.88 -2.82
CA SER A 45 -0.31 -2.73 -2.85
C SER A 45 -0.98 -2.84 -1.47
N GLY A 46 -0.19 -3.04 -0.41
CA GLY A 46 -0.69 -3.09 0.96
C GLY A 46 -1.26 -1.74 1.40
N ILE A 47 -0.53 -0.65 1.12
CA ILE A 47 -0.99 0.71 1.41
C ILE A 47 -2.31 1.00 0.67
N LYS A 48 -2.38 0.70 -0.63
CA LYS A 48 -3.58 0.88 -1.44
C LYS A 48 -4.76 0.08 -0.90
N GLY A 49 -4.53 -1.17 -0.48
CA GLY A 49 -5.55 -2.02 0.13
C GLY A 49 -6.13 -1.43 1.40
N VAL A 50 -5.29 -0.97 2.33
CA VAL A 50 -5.73 -0.38 3.60
C VAL A 50 -6.50 0.93 3.37
N ILE A 51 -6.01 1.81 2.51
CA ILE A 51 -6.69 3.08 2.22
C ILE A 51 -8.01 2.83 1.48
N ARG A 52 -8.06 1.86 0.55
CA ARG A 52 -9.29 1.45 -0.14
C ARG A 52 -10.33 0.94 0.85
N ASP A 53 -9.94 0.06 1.78
CA ASP A 53 -10.84 -0.45 2.81
C ASP A 53 -11.37 0.67 3.72
N LEU A 54 -10.49 1.59 4.16
CA LEU A 54 -10.90 2.76 4.93
C LEU A 54 -11.90 3.63 4.15
N ALA A 55 -11.68 3.82 2.85
CA ALA A 55 -12.56 4.57 1.97
C ALA A 55 -13.93 3.89 1.81
N LEU A 56 -14.00 2.56 1.68
CA LEU A 56 -15.25 1.81 1.61
C LEU A 56 -16.12 2.01 2.86
N ARG A 57 -15.51 2.19 4.03
CA ARG A 57 -16.23 2.47 5.29
C ARG A 57 -16.76 3.91 5.39
N LYS A 58 -16.31 4.83 4.55
CA LYS A 58 -16.60 6.27 4.65
C LYS A 58 -17.29 6.86 3.42
N TRP A 59 -17.13 6.27 2.25
CA TRP A 59 -17.64 6.75 0.96
C TRP A 59 -18.57 5.71 0.31
N ASN A 60 -19.29 6.12 -0.74
CA ASN A 60 -20.05 5.20 -1.58
C ASN A 60 -19.14 4.31 -2.44
N LYS A 61 -19.60 3.08 -2.73
CA LYS A 61 -18.84 2.07 -3.51
C LYS A 61 -18.40 2.62 -4.87
N GLU A 62 -19.28 3.30 -5.60
CA GLU A 62 -18.99 3.86 -6.93
C GLU A 62 -17.79 4.81 -6.90
N LYS A 63 -17.71 5.69 -5.90
CA LYS A 63 -16.59 6.63 -5.74
C LYS A 63 -15.29 5.90 -5.42
N VAL A 64 -15.35 4.85 -4.61
CA VAL A 64 -14.17 4.03 -4.31
C VAL A 64 -13.69 3.33 -5.57
N GLU A 65 -14.58 2.74 -6.36
CA GLU A 65 -14.22 2.05 -7.59
C GLU A 65 -13.59 2.99 -8.62
N VAL A 66 -14.15 4.19 -8.81
CA VAL A 66 -13.54 5.20 -9.71
C VAL A 66 -12.12 5.55 -9.26
N ILE A 67 -11.89 5.74 -7.96
CA ILE A 67 -10.57 6.14 -7.45
C ILE A 67 -9.57 4.98 -7.44
N PHE A 68 -9.95 3.81 -6.91
CA PHE A 68 -9.06 2.68 -6.63
C PHE A 68 -9.11 1.56 -7.68
N GLY A 69 -10.04 1.62 -8.63
CA GLY A 69 -10.35 0.60 -9.64
C GLY A 69 -11.52 -0.31 -9.22
N PRO A 70 -12.25 -0.93 -10.15
CA PRO A 70 -13.31 -1.92 -9.86
C PRO A 70 -12.71 -3.17 -9.19
N GLU A 71 -13.51 -3.91 -8.42
CA GLU A 71 -13.06 -5.15 -7.75
C GLU A 71 -12.76 -6.27 -8.76
N ASP A 72 -13.60 -6.41 -9.79
CA ASP A 72 -13.48 -7.45 -10.81
C ASP A 72 -12.41 -7.14 -11.87
N GLY A 73 -11.83 -5.92 -11.84
CA GLY A 73 -10.65 -5.53 -12.62
C GLY A 73 -10.85 -5.38 -14.13
N SER A 74 -12.05 -5.59 -14.67
CA SER A 74 -12.32 -5.64 -16.12
C SER A 74 -12.69 -4.30 -16.76
N ASP A 75 -13.28 -3.37 -16.01
CA ASP A 75 -14.02 -2.27 -16.65
C ASP A 75 -13.13 -1.04 -16.92
N PHE A 76 -12.32 -0.64 -15.95
CA PHE A 76 -11.43 0.52 -16.05
C PHE A 76 -10.31 0.49 -15.02
N ALA A 77 -9.24 1.25 -15.27
CA ALA A 77 -8.11 1.38 -14.37
C ALA A 77 -8.37 2.40 -13.24
N SER A 78 -7.60 2.30 -12.15
CA SER A 78 -7.68 3.24 -11.03
C SER A 78 -7.19 4.65 -11.40
N CYS A 79 -7.84 5.68 -10.87
CA CYS A 79 -7.45 7.08 -11.09
C CYS A 79 -6.17 7.50 -10.34
N ILE A 80 -5.75 6.73 -9.32
CA ILE A 80 -4.55 7.01 -8.52
C ILE A 80 -3.50 5.91 -8.69
N SER A 81 -2.25 6.29 -8.48
CA SER A 81 -1.13 5.38 -8.29
C SER A 81 -0.45 5.70 -6.97
N ILE A 82 -0.20 4.66 -6.19
CA ILE A 82 0.50 4.74 -4.91
C ILE A 82 1.87 4.12 -5.12
N THR A 83 2.90 4.81 -4.68
CA THR A 83 4.29 4.31 -4.69
C THR A 83 4.63 3.63 -3.38
N ASP A 84 5.64 2.76 -3.38
CA ASP A 84 6.10 2.09 -2.17
C ASP A 84 6.60 3.12 -1.15
N ALA A 85 6.27 2.94 0.14
CA ALA A 85 6.76 3.82 1.18
C ALA A 85 8.18 3.38 1.58
N LYS A 86 9.15 4.28 1.34
CA LYS A 86 10.55 4.09 1.69
C LYS A 86 10.83 4.71 3.06
N ILE A 87 11.76 4.09 3.80
CA ILE A 87 12.21 4.59 5.10
C ILE A 87 12.87 5.98 4.96
N LEU A 88 12.64 6.86 5.95
CA LEU A 88 13.18 8.22 5.98
C LEU A 88 13.94 8.52 7.29
N LEU A 89 13.30 8.24 8.44
CA LEU A 89 13.83 8.46 9.79
C LEU A 89 13.59 7.22 10.65
#